data_AF-L9WIP6-F1
#
_entry.id   AF-L9WIP6-F1
#
_cell.length_a   1.000
_cell.length_b   1.000
_cell.length_c   1.000
_cell.angle_alpha   90.00
_cell.angle_beta   90.00
_cell.angle_gamma   90.00
#
_symmetry.space_group_name_H-M   'P 1'
#
loop_
_entity.id
_entity.type
_entity.pdbx_description
1 polymer ?
#
loop_
_entity_poly.entity_id
_entity_poly.type
_entity_poly.pdbx_seq_one_letter_code
_entity_poly.pdbx_strand_id
1 'polypeptide(L)'
;MDTFGLVMVVHTIFAAAWTGGALLISGTIIPAARNGLIEKNGLSLITRRFWYLTVGSVVLLLLTGGHLAGTLYTAESLQSTERGHLVLSMVALWFVLPLVLYLGSRHLTDIPPELSAETAAAAARPWFIGASAISIALLVIAGLL
;
A
#
# COMPACT_ATOMS: atom_id res chain seq x y z
N MET A 1 -20.99 17.41 -7.85
CA MET A 1 -20.64 16.17 -7.14
C MET A 1 -21.04 16.35 -5.70
N ASP A 2 -21.81 15.43 -5.15
CA ASP A 2 -22.20 15.45 -3.74
C ASP A 2 -21.05 14.99 -2.85
N THR A 3 -21.19 15.15 -1.52
CA THR A 3 -20.14 14.80 -0.56
C THR A 3 -19.77 13.32 -0.65
N PHE A 4 -20.75 12.44 -0.83
CA PHE A 4 -20.52 11.00 -0.98
C PHE A 4 -19.66 10.68 -2.21
N GLY A 5 -20.01 11.24 -3.37
CA GLY A 5 -19.22 11.07 -4.60
C GLY A 5 -17.80 11.61 -4.48
N LEU A 6 -17.61 12.74 -3.80
CA LEU A 6 -16.27 13.29 -3.53
C LEU A 6 -15.43 12.33 -2.68
N VAL A 7 -16.01 11.81 -1.59
CA VAL A 7 -15.32 10.85 -0.70
C VAL A 7 -14.95 9.59 -1.45
N MET A 8 -15.85 9.06 -2.29
CA MET A 8 -15.58 7.88 -3.11
C MET A 8 -14.43 8.11 -4.08
N VAL A 9 -14.42 9.22 -4.82
CA VAL A 9 -13.33 9.56 -5.75
C VAL A 9 -11.99 9.67 -5.01
N VAL A 10 -11.96 10.38 -3.88
CA VAL A 10 -10.72 10.51 -3.08
C VAL A 10 -10.26 9.15 -2.57
N HIS A 11 -11.17 8.32 -2.05
CA HIS A 11 -10.85 6.97 -1.58
C HIS A 11 -10.22 6.13 -2.69
N THR A 12 -10.88 6.05 -3.84
CA THR A 12 -10.44 5.23 -4.97
C THR A 12 -9.10 5.69 -5.52
N ILE A 13 -8.87 7.00 -5.67
CA ILE A 13 -7.60 7.54 -6.17
C ILE A 13 -6.45 7.19 -5.22
N PHE A 14 -6.61 7.39 -3.91
CA PHE A 14 -5.55 7.09 -2.95
C PHE A 14 -5.31 5.58 -2.80
N ALA A 15 -6.36 4.76 -2.88
CA ALA A 15 -6.24 3.31 -2.89
C ALA A 15 -5.46 2.83 -4.11
N ALA A 16 -5.79 3.33 -5.30
CA ALA A 16 -5.11 3.01 -6.54
C ALA A 16 -3.65 3.52 -6.56
N ALA A 17 -3.41 4.75 -6.14
CA ALA A 17 -2.06 5.33 -6.09
C ALA A 17 -1.14 4.56 -5.13
N TRP A 18 -1.66 4.15 -3.97
CA TRP A 18 -0.87 3.43 -2.97
C TRP A 18 -0.58 1.99 -3.39
N THR A 19 -1.59 1.23 -3.78
CA THR A 19 -1.43 -0.15 -4.24
C THR A 19 -0.60 -0.21 -5.53
N GLY A 20 -0.88 0.68 -6.49
CA GLY A 20 -0.09 0.81 -7.72
C GLY A 20 1.37 1.22 -7.45
N GLY A 21 1.61 2.13 -6.52
CA GLY A 21 2.96 2.51 -6.09
C GLY A 21 3.72 1.34 -5.47
N ALA A 22 3.07 0.52 -4.63
CA ALA A 22 3.69 -0.68 -4.07
C ALA A 22 4.09 -1.69 -5.16
N LEU A 23 3.21 -1.88 -6.16
CA LEU A 23 3.48 -2.74 -7.32
C LEU A 23 4.64 -2.21 -8.17
N LEU A 24 4.70 -0.90 -8.42
CA LEU A 24 5.80 -0.28 -9.15
C LEU A 24 7.13 -0.41 -8.41
N ILE A 25 7.15 -0.23 -7.08
CA ILE A 25 8.39 -0.41 -6.32
C ILE A 25 8.85 -1.86 -6.39
N SER A 26 7.94 -2.80 -6.13
CA SER A 26 8.27 -4.22 -6.15
C SER A 26 8.67 -4.74 -7.53
N GLY A 27 7.96 -4.34 -8.59
CA GLY A 27 8.13 -4.82 -9.95
C GLY A 27 9.20 -4.09 -10.75
N THR A 28 9.56 -2.86 -10.38
CA THR A 28 10.48 -2.02 -11.16
C THR A 28 11.66 -1.53 -10.34
N ILE A 29 11.40 -0.87 -9.20
CA ILE A 29 12.46 -0.21 -8.42
C ILE A 29 13.38 -1.23 -7.74
N ILE A 30 12.81 -2.25 -7.07
CA ILE A 30 13.60 -3.29 -6.39
C ILE A 30 14.47 -4.08 -7.39
N PRO A 31 13.95 -4.56 -8.54
CA PRO A 31 14.78 -5.20 -9.55
C PRO A 31 15.88 -4.28 -10.10
N ALA A 32 15.57 -3.03 -10.42
CA ALA A 32 16.55 -2.08 -10.93
C ALA A 32 17.68 -1.81 -9.93
N ALA A 33 17.34 -1.60 -8.65
CA ALA A 33 18.33 -1.42 -7.59
C ALA A 33 19.20 -2.67 -7.37
N ARG A 34 18.62 -3.87 -7.44
CA ARG A 34 19.39 -5.13 -7.35
C ARG A 34 20.38 -5.33 -8.50
N ASN A 35 20.12 -4.72 -9.64
CA ASN A 35 20.99 -4.76 -10.83
C ASN A 35 21.96 -3.57 -10.90
N GLY A 36 22.08 -2.77 -9.83
CA GLY A 36 22.98 -1.61 -9.77
C GLY A 36 22.58 -0.43 -10.65
N LEU A 37 21.31 -0.37 -11.10
CA LEU A 37 20.80 0.72 -11.94
C LEU A 37 20.34 1.93 -11.12
N ILE A 38 20.16 1.76 -9.80
CA ILE A 38 19.74 2.82 -8.89
C ILE A 38 20.76 2.92 -7.77
N GLU A 39 21.41 4.07 -7.68
CA GLU A 39 22.33 4.37 -6.60
C GLU A 39 21.62 4.50 -5.24
N LYS A 40 22.39 4.33 -4.16
CA LYS A 40 21.92 4.32 -2.77
C LYS A 40 21.05 5.53 -2.40
N ASN A 41 21.49 6.74 -2.76
CA ASN A 41 20.77 7.97 -2.43
C ASN A 41 19.44 8.07 -3.18
N GLY A 42 19.43 7.70 -4.47
CA GLY A 42 18.22 7.64 -5.28
C GLY A 42 17.21 6.65 -4.72
N LEU A 43 17.66 5.45 -4.33
CA LEU A 43 16.82 4.42 -3.74
C LEU A 43 16.20 4.86 -2.41
N SER A 44 16.99 5.48 -1.53
CA SER A 44 16.51 6.03 -0.26
C SER A 44 15.50 7.15 -0.47
N LEU A 45 15.75 8.07 -1.41
CA LEU A 45 14.82 9.17 -1.74
C LEU A 45 13.49 8.64 -2.27
N ILE A 46 13.51 7.70 -3.23
CA ILE A 46 12.31 7.08 -3.80
C ILE A 46 11.50 6.40 -2.68
N THR A 47 12.17 5.59 -1.85
CA THR A 47 11.52 4.87 -0.75
C THR A 47 10.89 5.85 0.24
N ARG A 48 11.61 6.90 0.63
CA ARG A 48 11.11 7.92 1.56
C ARG A 48 9.90 8.69 1.00
N ARG A 49 9.90 9.01 -0.30
CA ARG A 49 8.75 9.66 -0.96
C ARG A 49 7.53 8.73 -0.98
N PHE A 50 7.74 7.46 -1.29
CA PHE A 50 6.68 6.46 -1.22
C PHE A 50 6.17 6.23 0.20
N TRP A 51 7.03 6.34 1.21
CA TRP A 51 6.62 6.26 2.60
C TRP A 51 5.67 7.41 2.97
N TYR A 52 5.92 8.64 2.52
CA TYR A 52 4.99 9.74 2.72
C TYR A 52 3.63 9.50 2.04
N LEU A 53 3.63 8.94 0.82
CA LEU A 53 2.40 8.50 0.16
C LEU A 53 1.68 7.45 1.01
N THR A 54 2.41 6.44 1.51
CA THR A 54 1.87 5.36 2.35
C THR A 54 1.19 5.92 3.61
N VAL A 55 1.86 6.79 4.36
CA VAL A 55 1.29 7.41 5.57
C VAL A 55 0.06 8.25 5.23
N GLY A 56 0.13 9.06 4.17
CA GLY A 56 -1.02 9.86 3.70
C GLY A 56 -2.21 8.98 3.31
N SER A 57 -1.96 7.92 2.54
CA SER A 57 -2.98 6.97 2.10
C SER A 57 -3.60 6.20 3.26
N VAL A 58 -2.82 5.76 4.24
CA VAL A 58 -3.36 5.13 5.46
C VAL A 58 -4.39 6.07 6.10
N VAL A 59 -4.01 7.30 6.42
CA VAL A 59 -4.92 8.24 7.09
C VAL A 59 -6.15 8.54 6.23
N LEU A 60 -5.95 8.87 4.95
CA LEU A 60 -7.06 9.24 4.07
C LEU A 60 -8.02 8.07 3.82
N LEU A 61 -7.51 6.85 3.63
CA LEU A 61 -8.34 5.67 3.41
C LEU A 61 -9.08 5.24 4.67
N LEU A 62 -8.52 5.44 5.86
CA LEU A 62 -9.24 5.23 7.11
C LEU A 62 -10.45 6.17 7.21
N LEU A 63 -10.23 7.46 6.95
CA LEU A 63 -11.29 8.47 7.07
C LEU A 63 -12.38 8.28 5.99
N THR A 64 -11.96 8.16 4.73
CA THR A 64 -12.88 8.02 3.61
C THR A 64 -13.55 6.65 3.59
N GLY A 65 -12.81 5.57 3.84
CA GLY A 65 -13.34 4.21 3.91
C GLY A 65 -14.27 4.02 5.10
N GLY A 66 -13.95 4.59 6.25
CA GLY A 66 -14.83 4.62 7.42
C GLY A 66 -16.15 5.35 7.14
N HIS A 67 -16.10 6.50 6.46
CA HIS A 67 -17.31 7.22 6.05
C HIS A 67 -18.16 6.42 5.06
N LEU A 68 -17.54 5.84 4.02
CA LEU A 68 -18.24 5.02 3.03
C LEU A 68 -18.87 3.79 3.68
N ALA A 69 -18.11 3.05 4.49
CA ALA A 69 -18.59 1.85 5.18
C ALA A 69 -19.73 2.19 6.16
N GLY A 70 -19.60 3.26 6.95
CA GLY A 70 -20.63 3.69 7.88
C GLY A 70 -21.89 4.26 7.23
N THR A 71 -21.82 4.65 5.96
CA THR A 71 -22.98 5.12 5.19
C THR A 71 -23.67 3.96 4.47
N LEU A 72 -22.89 2.99 3.97
CA LEU A 72 -23.39 1.90 3.14
C LEU A 72 -23.79 0.65 3.92
N TYR A 73 -23.26 0.45 5.13
CA TYR A 73 -23.43 -0.78 5.89
C TYR A 73 -23.80 -0.52 7.36
N THR A 74 -24.63 -1.40 7.90
CA THR A 74 -24.82 -1.59 9.34
C THR A 74 -23.82 -2.60 9.89
N ALA A 75 -23.61 -2.61 11.22
CA ALA A 75 -22.76 -3.60 11.88
C ALA A 75 -23.18 -5.06 11.62
N GLU A 76 -24.49 -5.30 11.51
CA GLU A 76 -25.06 -6.59 11.14
C GLU A 76 -24.71 -6.94 9.69
N SER A 77 -25.01 -6.05 8.74
CA SER A 77 -24.77 -6.32 7.31
C SER A 77 -23.28 -6.53 6.98
N LEU A 78 -22.35 -5.90 7.71
CA LEU A 78 -20.90 -6.13 7.57
C LEU A 78 -20.51 -7.57 7.93
N GLN A 79 -21.20 -8.18 8.89
CA GLN A 79 -20.85 -9.48 9.46
C GLN A 79 -21.69 -10.63 8.90
N SER A 80 -22.80 -10.34 8.22
CA SER A 80 -23.73 -11.36 7.73
C SER A 80 -23.85 -11.45 6.21
N THR A 81 -23.21 -10.55 5.45
CA THR A 81 -23.31 -10.52 3.99
C THR A 81 -21.96 -10.75 3.31
N GLU A 82 -21.98 -11.34 2.11
CA GLU A 82 -20.76 -11.55 1.31
C GLU A 82 -20.02 -10.23 1.03
N ARG A 83 -20.74 -9.18 0.63
CA ARG A 83 -20.18 -7.83 0.44
C ARG A 83 -19.59 -7.27 1.73
N GLY A 84 -20.24 -7.50 2.87
CA GLY A 84 -19.73 -7.11 4.19
C GLY A 84 -18.39 -7.78 4.52
N HIS A 85 -18.28 -9.08 4.30
CA HIS A 85 -17.03 -9.82 4.49
C HIS A 85 -15.89 -9.35 3.58
N LEU A 86 -16.20 -8.95 2.34
CA LEU A 86 -15.22 -8.31 1.45
C LEU A 86 -14.70 -7.00 2.03
N VAL A 87 -15.57 -6.13 2.55
CA VAL A 87 -15.16 -4.88 3.23
C VAL A 87 -14.29 -5.18 4.45
N LEU A 88 -14.69 -6.13 5.30
CA LEU A 88 -13.90 -6.51 6.48
C LEU A 88 -12.52 -7.07 6.09
N SER A 89 -12.46 -7.88 5.03
CA SER A 89 -11.21 -8.41 4.48
C SER A 89 -10.32 -7.28 3.93
N MET A 90 -10.92 -6.32 3.22
CA MET A 90 -10.23 -5.13 2.72
C MET A 90 -9.62 -4.31 3.86
N VAL A 91 -10.38 -4.07 4.95
CA VAL A 91 -9.89 -3.35 6.14
C VAL A 91 -8.74 -4.10 6.81
N ALA A 92 -8.83 -5.42 6.94
CA ALA A 92 -7.75 -6.22 7.51
C ALA A 92 -6.46 -6.11 6.66
N LEU A 93 -6.57 -6.31 5.34
CA LEU A 93 -5.44 -6.19 4.42
C LEU A 93 -4.87 -4.77 4.38
N TRP A 94 -5.73 -3.76 4.50
CA TRP A 94 -5.34 -2.35 4.59
C TRP A 94 -4.47 -2.07 5.81
N PHE A 95 -4.69 -2.72 6.95
CA PHE A 95 -3.79 -2.62 8.12
C PHE A 95 -2.50 -3.42 7.96
N VAL A 96 -2.53 -4.56 7.27
CA VAL A 96 -1.34 -5.41 7.06
C VAL A 96 -0.36 -4.80 6.06
N LEU A 97 -0.85 -4.20 4.97
CA LEU A 97 -0.01 -3.58 3.95
C LEU A 97 1.03 -2.58 4.49
N PRO A 98 0.68 -1.55 5.30
CA PRO A 98 1.63 -0.58 5.79
C PRO A 98 2.64 -1.20 6.75
N LEU A 99 2.26 -2.23 7.52
CA LEU A 99 3.20 -2.96 8.37
C LEU A 99 4.27 -3.68 7.53
N VAL A 100 3.86 -4.39 6.48
CA VAL A 100 4.77 -5.07 5.55
C VAL A 100 5.67 -4.07 4.82
N LEU A 101 5.09 -2.97 4.34
CA LEU A 101 5.84 -1.90 3.67
C LEU A 101 6.83 -1.22 4.61
N TYR A 102 6.48 -1.00 5.87
CA TYR A 102 7.37 -0.42 6.86
C TYR A 102 8.60 -1.29 7.10
N LEU A 103 8.39 -2.60 7.31
CA LEU A 103 9.47 -3.56 7.51
C LEU A 103 10.40 -3.63 6.29
N GLY A 104 9.82 -3.64 5.08
CA GLY A 104 10.60 -3.60 3.84
C GLY A 104 11.36 -2.29 3.64
N SER A 105 10.73 -1.14 3.95
CA SER A 105 11.31 0.19 3.68
C SER A 105 12.50 0.52 4.57
N ARG A 106 12.55 -0.02 5.81
CA ARG A 106 13.69 0.15 6.72
C ARG A 106 15.01 -0.28 6.10
N HIS A 107 15.00 -1.34 5.28
CA HIS A 107 16.18 -1.80 4.57
C HIS A 107 16.69 -0.80 3.53
N LEU A 108 15.85 0.13 3.06
CA LEU A 108 16.14 1.02 1.94
C LEU A 108 16.36 2.48 2.36
N THR A 109 15.83 2.87 3.53
CA THR A 109 16.01 4.24 4.08
C THR A 109 17.24 4.34 4.97
N ASP A 110 17.54 3.29 5.74
CA ASP A 110 18.58 3.29 6.78
C ASP A 110 19.80 2.45 6.35
N ILE A 111 20.19 2.57 5.07
CA ILE A 111 21.27 1.76 4.50
C ILE A 111 22.63 2.20 5.09
N PRO A 112 23.36 1.32 5.82
CA PRO A 112 24.65 1.65 6.40
C PRO A 112 25.70 2.04 5.34
N PRO A 113 26.67 2.94 5.62
CA PRO A 113 27.68 3.40 4.65
C PRO A 113 28.40 2.28 3.89
N GLU A 114 28.68 1.18 4.58
CA GLU A 114 29.38 -0.02 4.11
C GLU A 114 28.51 -0.96 3.24
N LEU A 115 27.19 -0.79 3.26
CA LEU A 115 26.25 -1.64 2.52
C LEU A 115 25.88 -1.02 1.18
N SER A 116 25.88 -1.84 0.13
CA SER A 116 25.50 -1.42 -1.21
C SER A 116 23.98 -1.36 -1.39
N ALA A 117 23.52 -0.62 -2.40
CA ALA A 117 22.09 -0.51 -2.74
C ALA A 117 21.52 -1.86 -3.19
N GLU A 118 22.31 -2.68 -3.86
CA GLU A 118 21.95 -4.01 -4.35
C GLU A 118 21.66 -4.97 -3.19
N THR A 119 22.53 -4.99 -2.17
CA THR A 119 22.34 -5.83 -0.98
C THR A 119 21.11 -5.40 -0.18
N ALA A 120 20.94 -4.08 0.02
CA ALA A 120 19.75 -3.52 0.66
C ALA A 120 18.46 -3.90 -0.08
N ALA A 121 18.44 -3.76 -1.42
CA ALA A 121 17.30 -4.12 -2.25
C ALA A 121 17.03 -5.63 -2.25
N ALA A 122 18.06 -6.47 -2.18
CA ALA A 122 17.91 -7.92 -2.03
C ALA A 122 17.23 -8.29 -0.70
N ALA A 123 17.60 -7.63 0.40
CA ALA A 123 16.98 -7.82 1.72
C ALA A 123 15.53 -7.32 1.78
N ALA A 124 15.23 -6.21 1.11
CA ALA A 124 13.88 -5.64 1.06
C ALA A 124 12.91 -6.45 0.18
N ARG A 125 13.43 -7.17 -0.83
CA ARG A 125 12.63 -7.87 -1.86
C ARG A 125 11.49 -8.74 -1.33
N PRO A 126 11.67 -9.68 -0.38
CA PRO A 126 10.56 -10.51 0.09
C PRO A 126 9.39 -9.69 0.65
N TRP A 127 9.69 -8.59 1.35
CA TRP A 127 8.66 -7.69 1.89
C TRP A 127 7.85 -7.02 0.79
N PHE A 128 8.51 -6.50 -0.26
CA PHE A 128 7.82 -5.86 -1.37
C PHE A 128 7.03 -6.84 -2.26
N ILE A 129 7.45 -8.11 -2.35
CA ILE A 129 6.64 -9.18 -2.94
C ILE A 129 5.38 -9.42 -2.11
N GLY A 130 5.51 -9.53 -0.79
CA GLY A 130 4.36 -9.65 0.11
C GLY A 130 3.40 -8.46 -0.02
N ALA A 131 3.93 -7.24 -0.05
CA ALA A 131 3.14 -6.03 -0.27
C ALA A 131 2.44 -6.01 -1.64
N SER A 132 3.06 -6.60 -2.67
CA SER A 132 2.45 -6.73 -4.00
C SER A 132 1.27 -7.69 -3.99
N ALA A 133 1.42 -8.84 -3.33
CA ALA A 133 0.34 -9.81 -3.17
C ALA A 133 -0.84 -9.19 -2.43
N ILE A 134 -0.58 -8.46 -1.33
CA ILE A 134 -1.61 -7.74 -0.58
C ILE A 134 -2.27 -6.65 -1.43
N SER A 135 -1.48 -5.90 -2.21
CA SER A 135 -1.99 -4.84 -3.09
C SER A 135 -2.89 -5.40 -4.19
N ILE A 136 -2.52 -6.52 -4.81
CA ILE A 136 -3.35 -7.21 -5.80
C ILE A 136 -4.64 -7.71 -5.14
N ALA A 137 -4.56 -8.32 -3.96
CA ALA A 137 -5.74 -8.78 -3.23
C ALA A 137 -6.70 -7.62 -2.91
N LEU A 138 -6.18 -6.47 -2.46
CA LEU A 138 -6.96 -5.25 -2.24
C LEU A 138 -7.64 -4.76 -3.52
N LEU A 139 -6.93 -4.74 -4.65
CA LEU A 139 -7.49 -4.34 -5.95
C LEU A 139 -8.59 -5.30 -6.43
N VAL A 140 -8.39 -6.61 -6.25
CA VAL A 140 -9.40 -7.63 -6.58
C VAL A 140 -10.64 -7.44 -5.71
N ILE A 141 -10.49 -7.30 -4.40
CA ILE A 141 -11.61 -7.07 -3.48
C ILE A 141 -12.36 -5.79 -3.85
N ALA A 142 -11.63 -4.70 -4.13
CA ALA A 142 -12.22 -3.44 -4.56
C ALA A 142 -13.01 -3.58 -5.87
N GLY A 143 -12.55 -4.39 -6.82
CA GLY A 143 -13.27 -4.65 -8.07
C GLY A 143 -14.51 -5.54 -7.92
N LEU A 144 -14.63 -6.27 -6.81
CA LEU A 144 -15.80 -7.10 -6.48
C LEU A 144 -16.88 -6.34 -5.70
N LEU A 145 -16.57 -5.17 -5.15
CA LEU A 145 -17.48 -4.32 -4.38
C LEU A 145 -18.24 -3.36 -5.30
#